data_AF-U3AUW6-F1
#
_entry.id   AF-U3AUW6-F1
#
_cell.length_a   1.000
_cell.length_b   1.000
_cell.length_c   1.000
_cell.angle_alpha   90.00
_cell.angle_beta   90.00
_cell.angle_gamma   90.00
#
_symmetry.space_group_name_H-M   'P 1'
#
loop_
_entity.id
_entity.type
_entity.pdbx_description
1 polymer ?
#
loop_
_entity_poly.entity_id
_entity_poly.type
_entity_poly.pdbx_seq_one_letter_code
_entity_poly.pdbx_strand_id
1 'polypeptide(L)'
;MQLSMFRGTPFAYYWPALRKEVKIAIEKEDPKEPISSVSDDVLTLRTGSHLRRNFVLIPLLIMFTVFSAIMMVNAPPRFSYSKEHAADMVEYHKERVATYTKYAKEAQQNGNIKEYNYYQSFIQRNLKKIQGYKVYTDKEGSITIFTHMKALATFGNGKLKEFILYIAVFGGLYGVTLFFWAFFLLKPRDAEVYFDRRKQIVYSWRAGRVGAAAFDKVGLMTNNTGLCIVLNFETKKRDGYVVK
;
A
#
# COMPACT_ATOMS: atom_id res chain seq x y z
N MET A 1 -32.24 -22.84 32.04
CA MET A 1 -32.00 -21.39 32.04
C MET A 1 -31.07 -21.06 30.87
N GLN A 2 -31.63 -20.60 29.76
CA GLN A 2 -30.88 -20.30 28.52
C GLN A 2 -30.15 -18.96 28.70
N LEU A 3 -28.81 -18.99 28.66
CA LEU A 3 -28.01 -17.77 28.61
C LEU A 3 -28.23 -17.09 27.26
N SER A 4 -28.96 -15.98 27.26
CA SER A 4 -29.36 -15.17 26.10
C SER A 4 -28.20 -14.47 25.37
N MET A 5 -26.96 -14.94 25.53
CA MET A 5 -25.74 -14.31 25.00
C MET A 5 -24.93 -15.18 24.03
N PHE A 6 -25.29 -16.45 23.82
CA PHE A 6 -24.53 -17.33 22.91
C PHE A 6 -25.09 -17.29 21.48
N ARG A 7 -24.31 -16.74 20.53
CA ARG A 7 -24.65 -16.69 19.09
C ARG A 7 -24.32 -17.98 18.31
N GLY A 8 -23.95 -19.07 18.99
CA GLY A 8 -23.57 -20.34 18.36
C GLY A 8 -24.19 -21.53 19.07
N THR A 9 -24.36 -22.64 18.33
CA THR A 9 -24.89 -23.89 18.89
C THR A 9 -23.81 -24.54 19.76
N PRO A 10 -24.12 -24.98 21.00
CA PRO A 10 -23.14 -25.62 21.86
C PRO A 10 -22.55 -26.87 21.21
N PHE A 11 -21.24 -27.11 21.39
CA PHE A 11 -20.57 -28.30 20.85
C PHE A 11 -21.28 -29.62 21.24
N ALA A 12 -21.80 -29.69 22.47
CA ALA A 12 -22.54 -30.83 22.99
C ALA A 12 -23.75 -31.24 22.11
N TYR A 13 -24.35 -30.31 21.38
CA TYR A 13 -25.46 -30.58 20.45
C TYR A 13 -25.03 -31.51 19.30
N TYR A 14 -23.81 -31.33 18.79
CA TYR A 14 -23.28 -32.12 17.66
C TYR A 14 -22.67 -33.46 18.11
N TRP A 15 -22.42 -33.62 19.40
CA TRP A 15 -21.72 -34.78 19.98
C TRP A 15 -22.38 -36.14 19.66
N PRO A 16 -23.71 -36.30 19.68
CA PRO A 16 -24.35 -37.56 19.30
C PRO A 16 -24.15 -37.92 17.82
N ALA A 17 -24.12 -36.92 16.93
CA ALA A 17 -23.92 -37.13 15.51
C ALA A 17 -22.46 -37.45 15.17
N LEU A 18 -21.50 -36.81 15.86
CA LEU A 18 -20.06 -37.05 15.68
C LEU A 18 -19.60 -38.43 16.18
N ARG A 19 -20.32 -39.04 17.13
CA ARG A 19 -20.03 -40.38 17.67
C ARG A 19 -20.73 -41.52 16.93
N LYS A 20 -21.66 -41.22 16.03
CA LYS A 20 -22.13 -42.25 15.09
C LYS A 20 -20.93 -42.61 14.22
N GLU A 21 -20.60 -43.89 14.12
CA GLU A 21 -19.45 -44.37 13.35
C GLU A 21 -19.48 -43.81 11.93
N VAL A 22 -18.67 -42.78 11.68
CA VAL A 22 -18.41 -42.29 10.34
C VAL A 22 -17.26 -43.14 9.81
N LYS A 23 -17.55 -44.02 8.85
CA LYS A 23 -16.50 -44.62 8.01
C LYS A 23 -15.87 -43.47 7.21
N ILE A 24 -14.77 -42.92 7.72
CA ILE A 24 -13.98 -41.94 6.98
C ILE A 24 -13.33 -42.71 5.84
N ALA A 25 -13.86 -42.57 4.63
CA ALA A 25 -13.16 -43.00 3.43
C ALA A 25 -11.93 -42.10 3.31
N ILE A 26 -10.76 -42.63 3.67
CA ILE A 26 -9.49 -41.94 3.47
C ILE A 26 -9.23 -41.98 1.96
N GLU A 27 -9.70 -40.98 1.23
CA GLU A 27 -9.22 -40.76 -0.13
C GLU A 27 -7.70 -40.53 -0.07
N LYS A 28 -6.94 -41.27 -0.88
CA LYS A 28 -5.48 -41.15 -1.01
C LYS A 28 -5.06 -39.83 -1.67
N GLU A 29 -5.68 -38.71 -1.34
CA GLU A 29 -5.07 -37.42 -1.61
C GLU A 29 -3.94 -37.19 -0.60
N ASP A 30 -2.80 -36.70 -1.10
CA ASP A 30 -1.65 -36.29 -0.31
C ASP A 30 -2.13 -35.53 0.94
N PRO A 31 -1.70 -35.88 2.17
CA PRO A 31 -2.15 -35.19 3.37
C PRO A 31 -1.76 -33.72 3.24
N LYS A 32 -2.74 -32.88 2.94
CA LYS A 32 -2.57 -31.41 2.91
C LYS A 32 -1.93 -31.03 4.24
N GLU A 33 -0.86 -30.22 4.17
CA GLU A 33 -0.03 -29.84 5.32
C GLU A 33 -0.90 -29.66 6.57
N PRO A 34 -0.53 -30.28 7.70
CA PRO A 34 -1.45 -30.41 8.80
C PRO A 34 -1.84 -29.01 9.27
N ILE A 35 -3.14 -28.73 9.14
CA ILE A 35 -3.79 -27.54 9.70
C ILE A 35 -3.70 -27.57 11.24
N SER A 36 -3.09 -28.61 11.83
CA SER A 36 -3.00 -28.84 13.25
C SER A 36 -1.71 -29.52 13.71
N SER A 37 -1.07 -29.00 14.76
CA SER A 37 -0.06 -29.77 15.50
C SER A 37 -0.73 -30.53 16.63
N VAL A 38 -0.47 -31.84 16.74
CA VAL A 38 -1.03 -32.69 17.81
C VAL A 38 0.10 -33.16 18.71
N SER A 39 0.00 -32.88 19.99
CA SER A 39 0.81 -33.47 21.07
C SER A 39 -0.09 -34.29 21.99
N ASP A 40 0.47 -35.00 22.97
CA ASP A 40 -0.30 -35.80 23.95
C ASP A 40 -1.23 -34.96 24.83
N ASP A 41 -0.88 -33.69 25.07
CA ASP A 41 -1.65 -32.79 25.93
C ASP A 41 -2.42 -31.70 25.15
N VAL A 42 -1.87 -31.23 24.03
CA VAL A 42 -2.39 -30.07 23.30
C VAL A 42 -2.58 -30.38 21.82
N LEU A 43 -3.76 -30.03 21.30
CA LEU A 43 -4.06 -29.95 19.88
C LEU A 43 -4.14 -28.48 19.46
N THR A 44 -3.32 -28.07 18.52
CA THR A 44 -3.35 -26.70 17.96
C THR A 44 -4.06 -26.74 16.61
N LEU A 45 -4.98 -25.82 16.34
CA LEU A 45 -5.62 -25.62 15.05
C LEU A 45 -5.20 -24.27 14.46
N ARG A 46 -4.59 -24.30 13.29
CA ARG A 46 -4.25 -23.12 12.51
C ARG A 46 -5.50 -22.58 11.82
N THR A 47 -5.78 -21.30 12.03
CA THR A 47 -6.91 -20.62 11.39
C THR A 47 -6.55 -20.13 9.99
N GLY A 48 -7.55 -20.02 9.10
CA GLY A 48 -7.37 -19.46 7.76
C GLY A 48 -6.87 -18.00 7.73
N SER A 49 -6.93 -17.28 8.86
CA SER A 49 -6.31 -15.95 9.00
C SER A 49 -4.79 -16.00 8.80
N HIS A 50 -4.11 -17.05 9.25
CA HIS A 50 -2.67 -17.21 9.07
C HIS A 50 -2.30 -17.47 7.61
N LEU A 51 -3.08 -18.29 6.92
CA LEU A 51 -2.90 -18.56 5.49
C LEU A 51 -3.05 -17.28 4.69
N ARG A 52 -4.14 -16.52 4.89
CA ARG A 52 -4.33 -15.23 4.22
C ARG A 52 -3.21 -14.24 4.53
N ARG A 53 -2.77 -14.17 5.78
CA ARG A 53 -1.67 -13.26 6.16
C ARG A 53 -0.36 -13.65 5.47
N ASN A 54 0.01 -14.93 5.48
CA ASN A 54 1.29 -15.38 4.97
C ASN A 54 1.35 -15.49 3.45
N PHE A 55 0.26 -15.89 2.79
CA PHE A 55 0.25 -16.16 1.35
C PHE A 55 -0.39 -15.04 0.52
N VAL A 56 -1.10 -14.09 1.15
CA VAL A 56 -1.70 -12.95 0.44
C VAL A 56 -1.13 -11.63 0.97
N LEU A 57 -1.32 -11.34 2.25
CA LEU A 57 -1.01 -10.01 2.77
C LEU A 57 0.50 -9.71 2.87
N ILE A 58 1.32 -10.67 3.33
CA ILE A 58 2.78 -10.49 3.44
C ILE A 58 3.43 -10.38 2.04
N PRO A 59 3.10 -11.23 1.05
CA PRO A 59 3.61 -11.08 -0.31
C PRO A 59 3.23 -9.73 -0.92
N LEU A 60 2.00 -9.24 -0.71
CA LEU A 60 1.60 -7.90 -1.16
C LEU A 60 2.41 -6.80 -0.47
N LEU A 61 2.61 -6.90 0.86
CA LEU A 61 3.45 -5.95 1.60
C LEU A 61 4.87 -5.89 1.05
N ILE A 62 5.49 -7.05 0.82
CA ILE A 62 6.84 -7.15 0.26
C ILE A 62 6.85 -6.57 -1.16
N MET A 63 5.89 -6.94 -2.01
CA MET A 63 5.77 -6.43 -3.38
C MET A 63 5.67 -4.90 -3.40
N PHE A 64 4.77 -4.30 -2.63
CA PHE A 64 4.62 -2.85 -2.55
C PHE A 64 5.87 -2.17 -1.96
N THR A 65 6.52 -2.80 -0.98
CA THR A 65 7.75 -2.27 -0.38
C THR A 65 8.91 -2.28 -1.39
N VAL A 66 9.12 -3.39 -2.12
CA VAL A 66 10.16 -3.49 -3.15
C VAL A 66 9.85 -2.54 -4.31
N PHE A 67 8.60 -2.50 -4.77
CA PHE A 67 8.18 -1.63 -5.85
C PHE A 67 8.35 -0.15 -5.51
N SER A 68 7.94 0.26 -4.30
CA SER A 68 8.15 1.64 -3.83
C SER A 68 9.63 1.98 -3.64
N ALA A 69 10.46 1.05 -3.17
CA ALA A 69 11.91 1.25 -3.07
C ALA A 69 12.58 1.42 -4.45
N ILE A 70 12.25 0.55 -5.41
CA ILE A 70 12.72 0.66 -6.81
C ILE A 70 12.29 1.99 -7.40
N MET A 71 11.03 2.37 -7.18
CA MET A 71 10.54 3.68 -7.62
C MET A 71 11.31 4.79 -6.94
N MET A 72 11.56 4.77 -5.63
CA MET A 72 12.30 5.83 -4.94
C MET A 72 13.74 6.00 -5.44
N VAL A 73 14.45 4.92 -5.76
CA VAL A 73 15.80 4.95 -6.34
C VAL A 73 15.78 5.50 -7.78
N ASN A 74 14.74 5.16 -8.53
CA ASN A 74 14.61 5.53 -9.94
C ASN A 74 13.69 6.73 -10.17
N ALA A 75 13.17 7.37 -9.11
CA ALA A 75 12.07 8.32 -9.21
C ALA A 75 12.58 9.68 -9.71
N PRO A 76 12.10 10.17 -10.86
CA PRO A 76 12.14 11.58 -11.15
C PRO A 76 11.24 12.38 -10.18
N PRO A 77 11.60 13.61 -9.83
CA PRO A 77 12.70 14.35 -10.41
C PRO A 77 13.97 14.12 -9.60
N ARG A 78 14.97 13.51 -10.22
CA ARG A 78 16.29 14.14 -10.13
C ARG A 78 16.07 15.52 -10.72
N PHE A 79 16.31 16.58 -9.96
CA PHE A 79 16.27 17.94 -10.50
C PHE A 79 17.25 17.95 -11.68
N SER A 80 16.73 17.74 -12.89
CA SER A 80 17.52 17.50 -14.10
C SER A 80 18.36 18.72 -14.48
N TYR A 81 18.07 19.83 -13.83
CA TYR A 81 18.67 21.13 -14.05
C TYR A 81 19.40 21.54 -12.78
N SER A 82 20.72 21.45 -12.80
CA SER A 82 21.56 22.25 -11.91
C SER A 82 21.39 23.72 -12.29
N LYS A 83 21.72 24.63 -11.36
CA LYS A 83 21.74 26.06 -11.67
C LYS A 83 22.68 26.38 -12.84
N GLU A 84 23.80 25.65 -12.90
CA GLU A 84 24.78 25.73 -13.97
C GLU A 84 24.17 25.37 -15.33
N HIS A 85 23.54 24.20 -15.45
CA HIS A 85 22.86 23.82 -16.68
C HIS A 85 21.75 24.82 -17.06
N ALA A 86 21.02 25.34 -16.08
CA ALA A 86 20.00 26.36 -16.35
C ALA A 86 20.62 27.67 -16.88
N ALA A 87 21.80 28.07 -16.39
CA ALA A 87 22.52 29.23 -16.89
C ALA A 87 22.99 29.04 -18.33
N ASP A 88 23.59 27.87 -18.64
CA ASP A 88 24.01 27.51 -20.01
C ASP A 88 22.83 27.54 -20.97
N MET A 89 21.69 26.99 -20.55
CA MET A 89 20.47 26.99 -21.37
C MET A 89 19.89 28.39 -21.57
N VAL A 90 20.03 29.29 -20.58
CA VAL A 90 19.65 30.70 -20.76
C VAL A 90 20.51 31.37 -21.83
N GLU A 91 21.82 31.14 -21.81
CA GLU A 91 22.74 31.69 -22.80
C GLU A 91 22.46 31.12 -24.20
N TYR A 92 22.38 29.80 -24.32
CA TYR A 92 22.02 29.11 -25.57
C TYR A 92 20.74 29.67 -26.20
N HIS A 93 19.69 29.89 -25.41
CA HIS A 93 18.44 30.44 -25.94
C HIS A 93 18.54 31.94 -26.27
N LYS A 94 19.38 32.72 -25.57
CA LYS A 94 19.64 34.14 -25.94
C LYS A 94 20.32 34.23 -27.30
N GLU A 95 21.31 33.39 -27.55
CA GLU A 95 21.99 33.34 -28.86
C GLU A 95 21.01 33.02 -29.98
N ARG A 96 20.13 32.02 -29.77
CA ARG A 96 19.08 31.68 -30.74
C ARG A 96 18.12 32.83 -30.98
N VAL A 97 17.70 33.55 -29.94
CA VAL A 97 16.87 34.75 -30.10
C VAL A 97 17.57 35.78 -30.98
N ALA A 98 18.86 36.05 -30.75
CA ALA A 98 19.62 36.99 -31.55
C ALA A 98 19.70 36.57 -33.04
N THR A 99 19.99 35.30 -33.30
CA THR A 99 20.05 34.73 -34.65
C THR A 99 18.71 34.81 -35.39
N TYR A 100 17.62 34.33 -34.77
CA TYR A 100 16.30 34.39 -35.40
C TYR A 100 15.77 35.81 -35.55
N THR A 101 16.22 36.76 -34.71
CA THR A 101 15.88 38.18 -34.88
C THR A 101 16.52 38.75 -36.14
N LYS A 102 17.76 38.33 -36.49
CA LYS A 102 18.39 38.70 -37.76
C LYS A 102 17.59 38.14 -38.95
N TYR A 103 17.29 36.84 -38.94
CA TYR A 103 16.51 36.21 -40.00
C TYR A 103 15.09 36.78 -40.13
N ALA A 104 14.44 37.15 -39.02
CA ALA A 104 13.15 37.82 -39.06
C ALA A 104 13.24 39.19 -39.76
N LYS A 105 14.29 39.97 -39.49
CA LYS A 105 14.50 41.27 -40.17
C LYS A 105 14.75 41.09 -41.67
N GLU A 106 15.56 40.12 -42.05
CA GLU A 106 15.81 39.80 -43.46
C GLU A 106 14.54 39.35 -44.18
N ALA A 107 13.76 38.44 -43.57
CA ALA A 107 12.47 38.00 -44.11
C ALA A 107 11.47 39.16 -44.25
N GLN A 108 11.46 40.10 -43.30
CA GLN A 108 10.63 41.31 -43.36
C GLN A 108 11.06 42.23 -44.51
N GLN A 109 12.37 42.44 -44.70
CA GLN A 109 12.90 43.26 -45.80
C GLN A 109 12.60 42.65 -47.17
N ASN A 110 12.63 41.32 -47.28
CA ASN A 110 12.33 40.58 -48.50
C ASN A 110 10.82 40.40 -48.75
N GLY A 111 9.95 40.95 -47.89
CA GLY A 111 8.49 40.81 -48.02
C GLY A 111 7.95 39.39 -47.76
N ASN A 112 8.77 38.48 -47.21
CA ASN A 112 8.38 37.09 -46.95
C ASN A 112 7.66 36.96 -45.60
N ILE A 113 6.36 37.27 -45.59
CA ILE A 113 5.52 37.27 -44.38
C ILE A 113 5.46 35.89 -43.71
N LYS A 114 5.44 34.80 -44.48
CA LYS A 114 5.37 33.43 -43.93
C LYS A 114 6.62 33.13 -43.09
N GLU A 115 7.78 33.47 -43.63
CA GLU A 115 9.06 33.22 -42.98
C GLU A 115 9.28 34.15 -41.77
N TYR A 116 8.87 35.42 -41.88
CA TYR A 116 8.83 36.34 -40.76
C TYR A 116 8.00 35.79 -39.58
N ASN A 117 6.77 35.35 -39.86
CA ASN A 117 5.88 34.78 -38.83
C ASN A 117 6.45 33.50 -38.22
N TYR A 118 7.11 32.67 -39.04
CA TYR A 118 7.82 31.49 -38.56
C TYR A 118 8.91 31.88 -37.55
N TYR A 119 9.83 32.79 -37.91
CA TYR A 119 10.89 33.23 -37.01
C TYR A 119 10.37 33.92 -35.75
N GLN A 120 9.33 34.75 -35.86
CA GLN A 120 8.66 35.34 -34.70
C GLN A 120 8.15 34.27 -33.73
N SER A 121 7.51 33.20 -34.24
CA SER A 121 7.06 32.08 -33.39
C SER A 121 8.23 31.37 -32.68
N PHE A 122 9.40 31.30 -33.31
CA PHE A 122 10.61 30.72 -32.72
C PHE A 122 11.22 31.63 -31.66
N ILE A 123 11.29 32.94 -31.91
CA ILE A 123 11.75 33.94 -30.94
C ILE A 123 10.88 33.85 -29.68
N GLN A 124 9.55 33.88 -29.82
CA GLN A 124 8.63 33.78 -28.69
C GLN A 124 8.79 32.47 -27.90
N ARG A 125 9.01 31.34 -28.59
CA ARG A 125 9.30 30.05 -27.93
C ARG A 125 10.61 30.09 -27.14
N ASN A 126 11.68 30.66 -27.69
CA ASN A 126 12.96 30.77 -26.99
C ASN A 126 12.89 31.75 -25.81
N LEU A 127 12.17 32.87 -25.94
CA LEU A 127 11.94 33.81 -24.83
C LEU A 127 11.21 33.13 -23.65
N LYS A 128 10.19 32.31 -23.92
CA LYS A 128 9.54 31.50 -22.86
C LYS A 128 10.50 30.49 -22.21
N LYS A 129 11.39 29.88 -22.99
CA LYS A 129 12.42 28.98 -22.44
C LYS A 129 13.39 29.72 -21.53
N ILE A 130 13.87 30.90 -21.94
CA ILE A 130 14.72 31.76 -21.10
C ILE A 130 13.99 32.09 -19.79
N GLN A 131 12.73 32.51 -19.84
CA GLN A 131 11.95 32.80 -18.63
C GLN A 131 11.82 31.59 -17.71
N GLY A 132 11.56 30.40 -18.25
CA GLY A 132 11.45 29.19 -17.43
C GLY A 132 12.77 28.75 -16.81
N TYR A 133 13.89 28.85 -17.54
CA TYR A 133 15.21 28.52 -16.97
C TYR A 133 15.69 29.55 -15.94
N LYS A 134 15.34 30.83 -16.12
CA LYS A 134 15.62 31.87 -15.13
C LYS A 134 15.02 31.58 -13.75
N VAL A 135 13.90 30.88 -13.68
CA VAL A 135 13.31 30.45 -12.39
C VAL A 135 14.29 29.62 -11.55
N TYR A 136 15.19 28.85 -12.18
CA TYR A 136 16.23 28.09 -11.48
C TYR A 136 17.43 28.95 -11.09
N THR A 137 17.90 29.83 -11.98
CA THR A 137 19.08 30.68 -11.73
C THR A 137 18.78 31.74 -10.68
N ASP A 138 17.58 32.32 -10.71
CA ASP A 138 17.16 33.41 -9.82
C ASP A 138 16.80 32.89 -8.42
N LYS A 139 16.67 31.57 -8.24
CA LYS A 139 16.37 30.98 -6.94
C LYS A 139 17.62 30.98 -6.07
N GLU A 140 17.59 31.73 -4.97
CA GLU A 140 18.59 31.62 -3.90
C GLU A 140 18.49 30.28 -3.17
N GLY A 141 19.65 29.71 -2.79
CA GLY A 141 19.73 28.41 -2.13
C GLY A 141 19.50 27.21 -3.05
N SER A 142 19.04 26.09 -2.49
CA SER A 142 18.79 24.86 -3.26
C SER A 142 17.50 24.95 -4.09
N ILE A 143 17.49 24.23 -5.21
CA ILE A 143 16.30 24.10 -6.07
C ILE A 143 15.30 23.19 -5.35
N THR A 144 14.06 23.65 -5.24
CA THR A 144 12.96 22.89 -4.61
C THR A 144 11.98 22.35 -5.66
N ILE A 145 11.12 21.41 -5.25
CA ILE A 145 10.04 20.88 -6.09
C ILE A 145 9.13 22.01 -6.60
N PHE A 146 8.80 22.98 -5.76
CA PHE A 146 7.97 24.14 -6.15
C PHE A 146 8.65 25.03 -7.19
N THR A 147 9.98 25.23 -7.06
CA THR A 147 10.77 25.94 -8.07
C THR A 147 10.69 25.23 -9.42
N HIS A 148 10.82 23.90 -9.41
CA HIS A 148 10.70 23.09 -10.62
C HIS A 148 9.30 23.18 -11.24
N MET A 149 8.24 23.07 -10.42
CA MET A 149 6.85 23.24 -10.89
C MET A 149 6.62 24.61 -11.51
N LYS A 150 7.13 25.69 -10.88
CA LYS A 150 7.03 27.05 -11.40
C LYS A 150 7.72 27.17 -12.76
N ALA A 151 8.93 26.62 -12.91
CA ALA A 151 9.65 26.61 -14.18
C ALA A 151 8.90 25.82 -15.28
N LEU A 152 8.37 24.64 -14.95
CA LEU A 152 7.55 23.85 -15.88
C LEU A 152 6.26 24.57 -16.29
N ALA A 153 5.64 25.32 -15.37
CA ALA A 153 4.50 26.18 -15.67
C ALA A 153 4.88 27.26 -16.69
N THR A 154 6.02 27.91 -16.50
CA THR A 154 6.55 28.95 -17.41
C THR A 154 6.87 28.39 -18.79
N PHE A 155 7.39 27.15 -18.89
CA PHE A 155 7.63 26.53 -20.19
C PHE A 155 6.35 26.27 -20.99
N GLY A 156 5.20 26.05 -20.32
CA GLY A 156 3.89 25.94 -20.96
C GLY A 156 3.75 24.78 -21.95
N ASN A 157 4.55 23.72 -21.81
CA ASN A 157 4.64 22.61 -22.78
C ASN A 157 4.01 21.29 -22.29
N GLY A 158 3.04 21.36 -21.37
CA GLY A 158 2.34 20.18 -20.84
C GLY A 158 3.11 19.37 -19.78
N LYS A 159 4.44 19.51 -19.71
CA LYS A 159 5.30 18.80 -18.75
C LYS A 159 4.93 18.99 -17.28
N LEU A 160 4.31 20.12 -16.92
CA LEU A 160 3.81 20.32 -15.56
C LEU A 160 2.73 19.30 -15.19
N LYS A 161 1.79 19.00 -16.11
CA LYS A 161 0.72 18.03 -15.85
C LYS A 161 1.29 16.62 -15.69
N GLU A 162 2.24 16.25 -16.53
CA GLU A 162 2.97 14.98 -16.45
C GLU A 162 3.69 14.86 -15.10
N PHE A 163 4.37 15.94 -14.68
CA PHE A 163 5.09 15.99 -13.42
C PHE A 163 4.15 15.87 -12.19
N ILE A 164 3.01 16.57 -12.20
CA ILE A 164 2.00 16.48 -11.13
C ILE A 164 1.41 15.07 -11.06
N LEU A 165 1.06 14.49 -12.22
CA LEU A 165 0.55 13.12 -12.29
C LEU A 165 1.56 12.13 -11.72
N TYR A 166 2.84 12.29 -12.06
CA TYR A 166 3.90 11.48 -11.52
C TYR A 166 3.97 11.56 -10.00
N ILE A 167 3.99 12.77 -9.42
CA ILE A 167 3.99 12.96 -7.96
C ILE A 167 2.76 12.31 -7.32
N ALA A 168 1.58 12.46 -7.91
CA ALA A 168 0.34 11.91 -7.38
C ALA A 168 0.36 10.38 -7.36
N VAL A 169 0.81 9.74 -8.45
CA VAL A 169 0.94 8.27 -8.53
C VAL A 169 1.98 7.77 -7.54
N PHE A 170 3.15 8.43 -7.48
CA PHE A 170 4.22 8.06 -6.55
C PHE A 170 3.76 8.18 -5.09
N GLY A 171 3.17 9.32 -4.73
CA GLY A 171 2.63 9.56 -3.39
C GLY A 171 1.52 8.58 -3.02
N GLY A 172 0.65 8.23 -3.97
CA GLY A 172 -0.39 7.23 -3.78
C GLY A 172 0.16 5.84 -3.48
N LEU A 173 1.12 5.37 -4.28
CA LEU A 173 1.77 4.06 -4.08
C LEU A 173 2.54 3.99 -2.76
N TYR A 174 3.27 5.05 -2.42
CA TYR A 174 3.97 5.14 -1.15
C TYR A 174 2.98 5.15 0.02
N GLY A 175 1.88 5.89 -0.10
CA GLY A 175 0.78 5.91 0.86
C GLY A 175 0.16 4.53 1.08
N VAL A 176 -0.07 3.75 0.00
CA VAL A 176 -0.54 2.36 0.10
C VAL A 176 0.47 1.49 0.85
N THR A 177 1.77 1.65 0.55
CA THR A 177 2.84 0.91 1.22
C THR A 177 2.88 1.22 2.73
N LEU A 178 2.84 2.50 3.11
CA LEU A 178 2.77 2.94 4.50
C LEU A 178 1.50 2.43 5.19
N PHE A 179 0.36 2.43 4.50
CA PHE A 179 -0.89 1.87 5.02
C PHE A 179 -0.74 0.38 5.34
N PHE A 180 -0.15 -0.41 4.44
CA PHE A 180 0.11 -1.83 4.69
C PHE A 180 1.04 -2.00 5.91
N TRP A 181 2.14 -1.25 6.00
CA TRP A 181 3.02 -1.30 7.17
C TRP A 181 2.30 -0.95 8.48
N ALA A 182 1.56 0.16 8.50
CA ALA A 182 0.77 0.57 9.66
C ALA A 182 -0.26 -0.50 10.04
N PHE A 183 -0.97 -1.07 9.07
CA PHE A 183 -1.91 -2.17 9.30
C PHE A 183 -1.23 -3.38 9.94
N PHE A 184 -0.03 -3.76 9.45
CA PHE A 184 0.71 -4.91 9.98
C PHE A 184 1.33 -4.68 11.37
N LEU A 185 1.76 -3.44 11.66
CA LEU A 185 2.30 -3.07 12.97
C LEU A 185 1.19 -2.96 14.03
N LEU A 186 0.04 -2.39 13.65
CA LEU A 186 -1.08 -2.17 14.56
C LEU A 186 -1.95 -3.42 14.74
N LYS A 187 -1.96 -4.34 13.76
CA LYS A 187 -2.70 -5.60 13.84
C LYS A 187 -1.75 -6.76 14.14
N PRO A 188 -1.57 -7.12 15.44
CA PRO A 188 -0.73 -8.24 15.81
C PRO A 188 -1.26 -9.53 15.17
N ARG A 189 -0.36 -10.50 15.01
CA ARG A 189 -0.71 -11.84 14.54
C ARG A 189 -1.72 -12.44 15.53
N ASP A 190 -2.89 -12.83 15.02
CA ASP A 190 -3.82 -13.66 15.80
C ASP A 190 -3.11 -14.96 16.17
N ALA A 191 -3.31 -15.49 17.36
CA ALA A 191 -2.80 -16.80 17.73
C ALA A 191 -3.67 -17.92 17.15
N GLU A 192 -3.08 -19.10 17.07
CA GLU A 192 -3.80 -20.32 16.70
C GLU A 192 -4.81 -20.68 17.81
N VAL A 193 -5.69 -21.64 17.54
CA VAL A 193 -6.65 -22.12 18.54
C VAL A 193 -6.05 -23.35 19.21
N TYR A 194 -5.94 -23.34 20.54
CA TYR A 194 -5.36 -24.41 21.32
C TYR A 194 -6.45 -25.16 22.07
N PHE A 195 -6.45 -26.48 21.95
CA PHE A 195 -7.27 -27.41 22.71
C PHE A 195 -6.36 -28.11 23.72
N ASP A 196 -6.46 -27.72 24.99
CA ASP A 196 -5.75 -28.36 26.09
C ASP A 196 -6.63 -29.51 26.62
N ARG A 197 -6.20 -30.75 26.36
CA ARG A 197 -6.93 -31.96 26.76
C ARG A 197 -6.86 -32.21 28.26
N ARG A 198 -5.73 -31.84 28.88
CA ARG A 198 -5.50 -32.03 30.32
C ARG A 198 -6.39 -31.12 31.14
N LYS A 199 -6.56 -29.87 30.70
CA LYS A 199 -7.42 -28.87 31.36
C LYS A 199 -8.84 -28.82 30.79
N GLN A 200 -9.12 -29.54 29.70
CA GLN A 200 -10.40 -29.55 28.98
C GLN A 200 -10.90 -28.15 28.58
N ILE A 201 -9.99 -27.29 28.14
CA ILE A 201 -10.28 -25.92 27.70
C ILE A 201 -9.78 -25.67 26.28
N VAL A 202 -10.53 -24.84 25.55
CA VAL A 202 -10.13 -24.27 24.27
C VAL A 202 -9.80 -22.81 24.48
N TYR A 203 -8.63 -22.37 24.04
CA TYR A 203 -8.23 -20.96 24.16
C TYR A 203 -7.54 -20.44 22.90
N SER A 204 -7.62 -19.12 22.69
CA SER A 204 -6.94 -18.42 21.59
C SER A 204 -6.72 -16.96 21.96
N TRP A 205 -5.75 -16.31 21.33
CA TRP A 205 -5.46 -14.89 21.52
C TRP A 205 -5.72 -14.13 20.22
N ARG A 206 -6.60 -13.12 20.23
CA ARG A 206 -6.92 -12.33 19.02
C ARG A 206 -6.98 -10.86 19.36
N ALA A 207 -6.32 -10.03 18.55
CA ALA A 207 -6.31 -8.57 18.69
C ALA A 207 -6.09 -8.07 20.15
N GLY A 208 -5.14 -8.68 20.88
CA GLY A 208 -4.84 -8.29 22.27
C GLY A 208 -5.80 -8.83 23.33
N ARG A 209 -6.73 -9.75 22.97
CA ARG A 209 -7.71 -10.34 23.88
C ARG A 209 -7.56 -11.85 23.95
N VAL A 210 -7.75 -12.42 25.14
CA VAL A 210 -7.83 -13.87 25.35
C VAL A 210 -9.27 -14.31 25.24
N GLY A 211 -9.52 -15.33 24.42
CA GLY A 211 -10.76 -16.09 24.45
C GLY A 211 -10.49 -17.47 25.01
N ALA A 212 -11.30 -17.93 25.96
CA ALA A 212 -11.22 -19.27 26.50
C ALA A 212 -12.62 -19.81 26.81
N ALA A 213 -12.82 -21.11 26.61
CA ALA A 213 -14.04 -21.81 26.98
C ALA A 213 -13.72 -23.27 27.34
N ALA A 214 -14.42 -23.82 28.32
CA ALA A 214 -14.40 -25.26 28.57
C ALA A 214 -15.07 -26.00 27.39
N PHE A 215 -14.67 -27.25 27.11
CA PHE A 215 -15.12 -28.01 25.95
C PHE A 215 -16.64 -28.11 25.81
N ASP A 216 -17.34 -28.25 26.93
CA ASP A 216 -18.80 -28.31 27.02
C ASP A 216 -19.49 -26.98 26.68
N LYS A 217 -18.77 -25.87 26.76
CA LYS A 217 -19.24 -24.50 26.56
C LYS A 217 -18.71 -23.84 25.28
N VAL A 218 -17.97 -24.56 24.45
CA VAL A 218 -17.53 -24.05 23.14
C VAL A 218 -18.73 -23.94 22.20
N GLY A 219 -18.89 -22.77 21.58
CA GLY A 219 -19.90 -22.58 20.53
C GLY A 219 -19.34 -22.92 19.17
N LEU A 220 -20.14 -23.57 18.33
CA LEU A 220 -19.85 -23.73 16.91
C LEU A 220 -20.85 -22.93 16.08
N MET A 221 -20.35 -22.29 15.04
CA MET A 221 -21.15 -21.59 14.04
C MET A 221 -20.61 -21.90 12.67
N THR A 222 -21.46 -22.29 11.72
CA THR A 222 -21.07 -22.39 10.31
C THR A 222 -21.35 -21.06 9.61
N ASN A 223 -20.42 -20.62 8.77
CA ASN A 223 -20.61 -19.47 7.88
C ASN A 223 -20.14 -19.83 6.46
N ASN A 224 -20.30 -18.91 5.52
CA ASN A 224 -19.90 -19.11 4.12
C ASN A 224 -18.39 -19.38 3.93
N THR A 225 -17.57 -19.18 4.98
CA THR A 225 -16.14 -19.47 5.00
C THR A 225 -15.77 -20.76 5.75
N GLY A 226 -16.75 -21.48 6.31
CA GLY A 226 -16.57 -22.77 6.98
C GLY A 226 -17.05 -22.80 8.44
N LEU A 227 -16.48 -23.71 9.23
CA LEU A 227 -16.77 -23.88 10.66
C LEU A 227 -16.01 -22.84 11.51
N CYS A 228 -16.73 -22.09 12.31
CA CYS A 228 -16.21 -21.09 13.24
C CYS A 228 -16.39 -21.56 14.69
N ILE A 229 -15.29 -21.56 15.43
CA ILE A 229 -15.28 -21.77 16.88
C ILE A 229 -15.52 -20.42 17.56
N VAL A 230 -16.57 -20.35 18.37
CA VAL A 230 -16.95 -19.19 19.18
C VAL A 230 -16.44 -19.42 20.60
N LEU A 231 -15.44 -18.63 20.99
CA LEU A 231 -14.91 -18.61 22.35
C LEU A 231 -15.50 -17.41 23.10
N ASN A 232 -15.64 -17.54 24.42
CA ASN A 232 -15.91 -16.39 25.26
C ASN A 232 -14.63 -15.55 25.35
N PHE A 233 -14.64 -14.37 24.72
CA PHE A 233 -13.54 -13.41 24.81
C PHE A 233 -13.74 -12.52 26.02
N GLU A 234 -12.70 -12.38 26.85
CA GLU A 234 -12.67 -11.32 27.83
C GLU A 234 -12.60 -9.98 27.09
N THR A 235 -13.62 -9.14 27.29
CA THR A 235 -13.48 -7.72 26.99
C THR A 235 -12.64 -7.14 28.11
N LYS A 236 -11.56 -6.44 27.77
CA LYS A 236 -10.81 -5.63 28.72
C LYS A 236 -11.77 -4.56 29.27
N LYS A 237 -12.49 -4.87 30.34
CA LYS A 237 -13.17 -3.87 31.16
C LYS A 237 -12.07 -3.05 31.82
N ARG A 238 -12.33 -1.76 31.99
CA ARG A 238 -11.39 -0.77 32.54
C ARG A 238 -10.88 -1.11 33.93
N ASP A 239 -11.53 -2.02 34.64
CA ASP A 239 -11.14 -2.52 35.94
C ASP A 239 -11.18 -4.05 35.94
N GLY A 240 -10.21 -4.66 36.61
CA GLY A 240 -9.86 -6.07 36.54
C GLY A 240 -10.94 -7.07 36.97
N TYR A 241 -10.54 -8.33 36.93
CA TYR A 241 -11.33 -9.53 37.16
C TYR A 241 -12.37 -9.41 38.28
N VAL A 242 -13.63 -9.69 37.96
CA VAL A 242 -14.62 -10.10 38.95
C VAL A 242 -15.17 -11.46 38.54
N VAL A 243 -14.76 -12.48 39.31
CA VAL A 243 -15.39 -13.80 39.31
C VAL A 243 -16.80 -13.64 39.90
N LYS A 244 -17.81 -14.12 39.20
CA LYS A 244 -19.09 -14.51 39.80
C LYS A 244 -19.22 -16.02 39.69
#